data_AF-A0A266LP29-F1
#
_entry.id   AF-A0A266LP29-F1
#
_cell.length_a   1.000
_cell.length_b   1.000
_cell.length_c   1.000
_cell.angle_alpha   90.00
_cell.angle_beta   90.00
_cell.angle_gamma   90.00
#
_symmetry.space_group_name_H-M   'P 1'
#
loop_
_entity.id
_entity.type
_entity.pdbx_description
1 polymer ?
#
loop_
_entity_poly.entity_id
_entity_poly.type
_entity_poly.pdbx_seq_one_letter_code
_entity_poly.pdbx_strand_id
1 'polypeptide(L)'
;MSRYVKDPLAYWQAASKQHFDLVTDPEGHWRKLVDLAMLAYERRQVRSDELSEMLELADAARLWGLVEWEEADRVGLFLGLVIDPDDVSFFCKKGQVSFGRTPGQGEYCVGGNSGNGSSW
;
A
#
# COMPACT_ATOMS: atom_id res chain seq x y z
N MET A 1 1.62 -21.73 7.31
CA MET A 1 0.80 -21.38 6.13
C MET A 1 -0.45 -22.22 6.06
N SER A 2 -1.59 -21.59 5.77
CA SER A 2 -2.83 -22.30 5.47
C SER A 2 -2.64 -23.10 4.19
N ARG A 3 -2.84 -24.42 4.24
CA ARG A 3 -2.77 -25.31 3.06
C ARG A 3 -3.88 -25.03 2.03
N TYR A 4 -4.80 -24.10 2.34
CA TYR A 4 -5.97 -23.73 1.55
C TYR A 4 -5.76 -22.52 0.64
N VAL A 5 -4.56 -22.32 0.08
CA VAL A 5 -4.39 -21.41 -1.05
C VAL A 5 -4.86 -22.15 -2.31
N LYS A 6 -5.90 -21.67 -2.99
CA LYS A 6 -6.46 -22.34 -4.18
C LYS A 6 -5.50 -22.28 -5.37
N ASP A 7 -4.94 -21.09 -5.64
CA ASP A 7 -4.04 -20.85 -6.78
C ASP A 7 -2.84 -19.95 -6.36
N PRO A 8 -1.75 -20.53 -5.85
CA PRO A 8 -0.65 -19.77 -5.28
C PRO A 8 0.03 -18.85 -6.28
N LEU A 9 0.16 -19.24 -7.56
CA LEU A 9 0.71 -18.38 -8.60
C LEU A 9 -0.13 -17.11 -8.81
N ALA A 10 -1.47 -17.24 -8.90
CA ALA A 10 -2.35 -16.09 -9.05
C ALA A 10 -2.28 -15.15 -7.83
N TYR A 11 -2.23 -15.72 -6.62
CA TYR A 11 -2.05 -14.93 -5.39
C TYR A 11 -0.68 -14.25 -5.34
N TRP A 12 0.38 -14.91 -5.80
CA TRP A 12 1.71 -14.33 -5.89
C TRP A 12 1.73 -13.13 -6.85
N GLN A 13 1.14 -13.28 -8.04
CA GLN A 13 1.04 -12.20 -9.03
C GLN A 13 0.25 -11.00 -8.49
N ALA A 14 -0.83 -11.24 -7.75
CA ALA A 14 -1.58 -10.16 -7.10
C ALA A 14 -0.74 -9.46 -6.02
N ALA A 15 -0.10 -10.24 -5.14
CA ALA A 15 0.73 -9.72 -4.06
C ALA A 15 1.94 -8.92 -4.57
N SER A 16 2.58 -9.36 -5.67
CA SER A 16 3.74 -8.66 -6.27
C SER A 16 3.41 -7.23 -6.74
N LYS A 17 2.13 -6.96 -7.04
CA LYS A 17 1.63 -5.65 -7.50
C LYS A 17 1.12 -4.77 -6.36
N GLN A 18 1.17 -5.26 -5.13
CA GLN A 18 0.65 -4.56 -3.95
C GLN A 18 1.75 -3.70 -3.33
N HIS A 19 2.04 -2.57 -3.99
CA HIS A 19 3.10 -1.63 -3.57
C HIS A 19 2.88 -1.09 -2.16
N PHE A 20 1.63 -0.98 -1.75
CA PHE A 20 1.26 -0.50 -0.43
C PHE A 20 1.77 -1.43 0.68
N ASP A 21 1.45 -2.71 0.59
CA ASP A 21 1.84 -3.73 1.56
C ASP A 21 3.38 -3.88 1.60
N LEU A 22 4.03 -3.72 0.44
CA LEU A 22 5.49 -3.72 0.30
C LEU A 22 6.19 -2.61 1.08
N VAL A 23 5.56 -1.44 1.21
CA VAL A 23 6.11 -0.34 1.99
C VAL A 23 5.72 -0.50 3.46
N THR A 24 4.47 -0.80 3.79
CA THR A 24 4.02 -0.79 5.20
C THR A 24 4.53 -1.96 6.04
N ASP A 25 4.69 -3.14 5.45
CA ASP A 25 5.25 -4.33 6.12
C ASP A 25 6.15 -5.10 5.14
N PRO A 26 7.37 -4.57 4.85
CA PRO A 26 8.25 -5.15 3.85
C PRO A 26 8.63 -6.59 4.17
N GLU A 27 8.85 -6.92 5.45
CA GLU A 27 9.28 -8.25 5.88
C GLU A 27 8.12 -9.26 5.84
N GLY A 28 6.94 -8.89 6.33
CA GLY A 28 5.76 -9.75 6.28
C GLY A 28 5.31 -10.00 4.85
N HIS A 29 5.38 -9.00 3.98
CA HIS A 29 5.02 -9.14 2.57
C HIS A 29 6.06 -9.94 1.78
N TRP A 30 7.36 -9.76 2.06
CA TRP A 30 8.42 -10.60 1.52
C TRP A 30 8.19 -12.07 1.86
N ARG A 31 7.92 -12.39 3.13
CA ARG A 31 7.68 -13.76 3.58
C ARG A 31 6.48 -14.38 2.86
N LYS A 32 5.40 -13.63 2.72
CA LYS A 32 4.21 -14.03 1.94
C LYS A 32 4.55 -14.35 0.48
N LEU A 33 5.37 -13.54 -0.18
CA LEU A 33 5.79 -13.78 -1.57
C LEU A 33 6.65 -15.06 -1.68
N VAL A 34 7.62 -15.25 -0.78
CA VAL A 34 8.44 -16.48 -0.74
C VAL A 34 7.57 -17.71 -0.53
N ASP A 35 6.64 -17.66 0.42
CA ASP A 35 5.75 -18.78 0.74
C ASP A 35 4.84 -19.17 -0.44
N LEU A 36 4.33 -18.17 -1.16
CA LEU A 36 3.51 -18.40 -2.36
C LEU A 36 4.34 -18.93 -3.52
N ALA A 37 5.56 -18.45 -3.71
CA ALA A 37 6.47 -18.93 -4.75
C ALA A 37 6.87 -20.40 -4.53
N MET A 38 7.26 -20.73 -3.31
CA MET A 38 7.56 -22.11 -2.91
C MET A 38 6.35 -23.02 -3.10
N LEU A 39 5.15 -22.58 -2.70
CA LEU A 39 3.92 -23.36 -2.87
C LEU A 39 3.53 -23.54 -4.35
N ALA A 40 3.78 -22.54 -5.20
CA ALA A 40 3.57 -22.64 -6.65
C ALA A 40 4.53 -23.67 -7.29
N TYR A 41 5.79 -23.68 -6.86
CA TYR A 41 6.78 -24.65 -7.31
C TYR A 41 6.46 -26.07 -6.84
N GLU A 42 6.10 -26.26 -5.57
CA GLU A 42 5.66 -27.56 -5.03
C GLU A 42 4.49 -28.15 -5.83
N ARG A 43 3.59 -27.29 -6.31
CA ARG A 43 2.43 -27.66 -7.14
C ARG A 43 2.74 -27.74 -8.63
N ARG A 44 3.99 -27.57 -9.04
CA ARG A 44 4.44 -27.56 -10.44
C ARG A 44 3.71 -26.55 -11.32
N GLN A 45 3.23 -25.45 -10.72
CA GLN A 45 2.67 -24.32 -11.48
C GLN A 45 3.76 -23.51 -12.18
N VAL A 46 4.98 -23.57 -11.63
CA VAL A 46 6.17 -22.92 -12.16
C VAL A 46 7.34 -23.90 -12.16
N ARG A 47 8.31 -23.66 -13.03
CA ARG A 47 9.57 -24.40 -13.11
C ARG A 47 10.61 -23.84 -12.14
N SER A 48 11.75 -24.53 -12.02
CA SER A 48 12.83 -24.11 -11.11
C SER A 48 13.49 -22.79 -11.51
N ASP A 49 13.58 -22.50 -12.80
CA ASP A 49 14.06 -21.22 -13.35
C ASP A 49 13.10 -20.08 -13.00
N GLU A 50 11.81 -20.28 -13.23
CA GLU A 50 10.77 -19.32 -12.86
C GLU A 50 10.69 -19.10 -11.34
N LEU A 51 10.91 -20.15 -10.53
CA LEU A 51 11.01 -20.01 -9.08
C LEU A 51 12.16 -19.09 -8.67
N SER A 52 13.34 -19.22 -9.30
CA SER A 52 14.48 -18.35 -9.00
C SER A 52 14.11 -16.89 -9.24
N GLU A 53 13.51 -16.58 -10.40
CA GLU A 53 13.06 -15.23 -10.74
C GLU A 53 12.02 -14.70 -9.74
N MET A 54 11.08 -15.55 -9.30
CA MET A 54 10.08 -15.16 -8.30
C MET A 54 10.70 -14.81 -6.95
N LEU A 55 11.73 -15.56 -6.51
CA LEU A 55 12.43 -15.29 -5.25
C LEU A 55 13.29 -14.04 -5.35
N GLU A 56 13.99 -13.85 -6.47
CA GLU A 56 14.77 -12.64 -6.74
C GLU A 56 13.89 -11.39 -6.77
N LEU A 57 12.69 -11.48 -7.37
CA LEU A 57 11.74 -10.37 -7.35
C LEU A 57 11.22 -10.09 -5.93
N ALA A 58 10.99 -11.12 -5.11
CA ALA A 58 10.58 -10.93 -3.73
C ALA A 58 11.65 -10.20 -2.91
N ASP A 59 12.93 -10.57 -3.07
CA ASP A 59 14.06 -9.89 -2.43
C ASP A 59 14.22 -8.44 -2.92
N ALA A 60 14.09 -8.21 -4.23
CA ALA A 60 14.12 -6.85 -4.78
C ALA A 60 12.98 -5.98 -4.23
N ALA A 61 11.77 -6.53 -4.10
CA ALA A 61 10.63 -5.82 -3.56
C ALA A 61 10.79 -5.48 -2.07
N ARG A 62 11.40 -6.39 -1.29
CA ARG A 62 11.79 -6.14 0.11
C ARG A 62 12.79 -4.98 0.22
N LEU A 63 13.85 -5.01 -0.58
CA LEU A 63 14.87 -3.96 -0.57
C LEU A 63 14.27 -2.59 -0.95
N TRP A 64 13.39 -2.57 -1.94
CA TRP A 64 12.65 -1.36 -2.31
C TRP A 64 11.80 -0.82 -1.16
N GLY A 65 11.02 -1.67 -0.50
CA GLY A 65 10.18 -1.26 0.64
C GLY A 65 10.98 -0.70 1.83
N LEU A 66 12.16 -1.27 2.11
CA LEU A 66 13.05 -0.76 3.17
C LEU A 66 13.66 0.60 2.82
N VAL A 67 14.07 0.79 1.56
CA VAL A 67 14.64 2.07 1.09
C VAL A 67 13.58 3.18 1.08
N GLU A 68 12.35 2.89 0.68
CA GLU A 68 11.27 3.88 0.61
C GLU A 68 10.98 4.51 1.99
N TRP A 69 11.09 3.75 3.08
CA TRP A 69 10.99 4.28 4.45
C TRP A 69 12.10 5.26 4.79
N GLU A 70 13.35 4.90 4.48
CA GLU A 70 14.50 5.76 4.74
C GLU A 70 14.44 7.04 3.90
N GLU A 71 13.96 6.96 2.66
CA GLU A 71 13.79 8.12 1.79
C GLU A 71 12.63 9.00 2.23
N ALA A 72 11.48 8.43 2.63
CA ALA A 72 10.33 9.18 3.14
C ALA A 72 10.67 9.98 4.41
N ASP A 73 11.47 9.41 5.31
CA ASP A 73 12.02 10.12 6.47
C ASP A 73 12.95 11.27 6.03
N ARG A 74 13.88 10.99 5.11
CA ARG A 74 14.87 11.96 4.63
C ARG A 74 14.26 13.16 3.91
N VAL A 75 13.18 12.97 3.13
CA VAL A 75 12.49 14.07 2.43
C VAL A 75 11.55 14.85 3.35
N GLY A 76 11.46 14.48 4.62
CA GLY A 76 10.66 15.16 5.63
C GLY A 76 9.16 14.98 5.44
N LEU A 77 8.73 13.87 4.81
CA LEU A 77 7.32 13.53 4.61
C LEU A 77 6.55 13.46 5.95
N PHE A 78 7.28 13.24 7.03
CA PHE A 78 6.79 13.04 8.39
C PHE A 78 7.03 14.23 9.32
N LEU A 79 7.60 15.35 8.83
CA LEU A 79 7.91 16.52 9.68
C LEU A 79 6.62 17.12 10.29
N GLY A 80 6.57 17.16 11.62
CA GLY A 80 5.44 17.70 12.39
C GLY A 80 4.41 16.66 12.82
N LEU A 81 4.59 15.39 12.45
CA LEU A 81 3.82 14.26 12.96
C LEU A 81 4.69 13.50 13.98
N VAL A 82 4.17 13.26 15.19
CA VAL A 82 4.75 12.22 16.06
C VAL A 82 4.29 10.90 15.48
N ILE A 83 5.12 10.29 14.65
CA ILE A 83 4.84 8.99 14.07
C ILE A 83 5.38 7.94 15.01
N ASP A 84 4.47 7.17 15.61
CA ASP A 84 4.83 5.91 16.20
C ASP A 84 5.30 4.99 15.06
N PRO A 85 6.52 4.42 15.09
CA PRO A 85 7.00 3.53 14.03
C PRO A 85 6.08 2.32 13.80
N ASP A 86 5.24 1.95 14.77
CA ASP A 86 4.22 0.90 14.61
C ASP A 86 2.88 1.45 14.05
N ASP A 87 2.71 2.77 13.94
CA ASP A 87 1.53 3.44 13.39
C ASP A 87 1.69 3.77 11.89
N VAL A 88 1.54 2.73 11.07
CA VAL A 88 1.46 2.84 9.61
C VAL A 88 0.11 3.35 9.09
N SER A 89 -0.77 3.88 9.96
CA SER A 89 -2.08 4.41 9.55
C SER A 89 -1.99 5.59 8.58
N PHE A 90 -0.85 6.28 8.55
CA PHE A 90 -0.51 7.30 7.56
C PHE A 90 -0.67 6.77 6.13
N PHE A 91 -0.20 5.54 5.90
CA PHE A 91 -0.32 4.86 4.63
C PHE A 91 -1.75 4.32 4.45
N CYS A 92 -2.38 3.75 5.50
CA CYS A 92 -3.71 3.11 5.39
C CYS A 92 -4.86 4.09 5.11
N LYS A 93 -4.62 5.40 5.20
CA LYS A 93 -5.60 6.44 4.85
C LYS A 93 -5.78 6.51 3.32
N LYS A 94 -6.41 5.49 2.74
CA LYS A 94 -7.07 5.63 1.45
C LYS A 94 -8.18 6.67 1.57
N GLY A 95 -7.99 7.81 0.92
CA GLY A 95 -9.11 8.55 0.34
C GLY A 95 -9.38 9.99 0.79
N GLN A 96 -8.53 10.64 1.59
CA GLN A 96 -8.67 12.10 1.82
C GLN A 96 -7.30 12.77 2.00
N VAL A 97 -6.66 13.08 0.87
CA VAL A 97 -5.73 14.21 0.80
C VAL A 97 -6.39 15.24 -0.09
N SER A 98 -7.23 16.10 0.50
CA SER A 98 -7.59 17.35 -0.14
C SER A 98 -6.38 18.27 -0.01
N PHE A 99 -5.63 18.43 -1.11
CA PHE A 99 -4.59 19.45 -1.20
C PHE A 99 -5.28 20.83 -1.30
N GLY A 100 -5.61 21.40 -0.14
CA GLY A 100 -6.13 22.76 -0.01
C GLY A 100 -5.02 23.74 -0.37
N ARG A 101 -5.23 24.46 -1.47
CA ARG A 101 -4.31 25.46 -2.04
C ARG A 101 -3.93 26.55 -1.03
N THR A 102 -2.70 27.03 -1.21
CA THR A 102 -2.07 28.31 -0.82
C THR A 102 -2.90 29.39 -0.09
N PRO A 103 -2.31 30.10 0.89
CA PRO A 103 -2.96 31.19 1.60
C PRO A 103 -3.05 32.43 0.71
N GLY A 104 -4.27 32.93 0.48
CA GLY A 104 -4.46 34.21 -0.17
C GLY A 104 -5.78 34.36 -0.90
N GLN A 105 -6.61 35.25 -0.35
CA GLN A 105 -7.71 35.99 -0.98
C GLN A 105 -9.13 35.39 -0.97
N GLY A 106 -9.99 36.06 -0.20
CA GLY A 106 -11.35 36.40 -0.64
C GLY A 106 -12.49 35.64 0.03
N GLU A 107 -12.97 36.14 1.16
CA GLU A 107 -14.34 35.92 1.63
C GLU A 107 -15.35 36.35 0.57
N TYR A 108 -16.27 35.47 0.16
CA TYR A 108 -17.63 35.87 -0.26
C TYR A 108 -18.62 34.72 0.04
N CYS A 109 -19.36 34.83 1.15
CA CYS A 109 -20.59 34.05 1.35
C CYS A 109 -21.73 34.76 0.63
N VAL A 110 -22.31 34.15 -0.41
CA VAL A 110 -23.60 34.58 -1.00
C VAL A 110 -24.58 33.43 -0.91
N GLY A 111 -25.18 33.27 0.28
CA GLY A 111 -26.38 32.46 0.47
C GLY A 111 -27.62 33.32 0.23
N GLY A 112 -28.19 33.22 -0.98
CA GLY A 112 -29.49 33.79 -1.31
C GLY A 112 -30.61 33.04 -0.58
N ASN A 113 -31.46 33.81 0.10
CA ASN A 113 -32.56 33.35 0.96
C ASN A 113 -33.85 33.07 0.16
N SER A 114 -34.72 32.27 0.78
CA SER A 114 -36.19 32.20 0.67
C SER A 114 -36.84 31.21 -0.31
N GLY A 115 -37.58 30.27 0.29
CA GLY A 115 -38.57 29.41 -0.36
C GLY A 115 -39.32 28.56 0.67
N ASN A 116 -40.28 29.17 1.36
CA ASN A 116 -41.25 28.57 2.29
C ASN A 116 -42.12 27.49 1.61
N GLY A 117 -42.52 26.46 2.37
CA GLY A 117 -43.90 25.95 2.32
C GLY A 117 -44.19 24.56 1.71
N SER A 118 -44.65 23.68 2.59
CA SER A 118 -45.85 22.81 2.45
C SER A 118 -45.73 21.38 1.88
N SER A 119 -46.02 20.43 2.79
CA SER A 119 -46.99 19.30 2.69
C SER A 119 -47.29 18.76 1.27
N TRP A 120 -46.96 17.49 0.98
CA TRP A 120 -47.70 16.24 1.25
C TRP A 120 -46.74 15.06 1.10
#